data_AF-A0A3S1ZSS0-F1
#
_entry.id   AF-A0A3S1ZSS0-F1
#
_cell.length_a   1.000
_cell.length_b   1.000
_cell.length_c   1.000
_cell.angle_alpha   90.00
_cell.angle_beta   90.00
_cell.angle_gamma   90.00
#
_symmetry.space_group_name_H-M   'P 1'
#
loop_
_entity.id
_entity.type
_entity.pdbx_description
1 polymer ?
#
loop_
_entity_poly.entity_id
_entity_poly.type
_entity_poly.pdbx_seq_one_letter_code
_entity_poly.pdbx_strand_id
1 'polypeptide(L)' 'MTMTDDRQERIRNRAHQIWLQEGQPAGHHERHWHQAAADVDQEDATDKS' A
#
# COMPACT_ATOMS: atom_id res chain seq x y z
N MET A 1 -18.29 -0.63 7.90
CA MET A 1 -16.89 -0.63 7.46
C MET A 1 -16.24 -1.93 7.90
N THR A 2 -15.79 -2.74 6.94
CA THR A 2 -15.09 -4.01 7.19
C THR A 2 -13.59 -3.77 7.11
N MET A 3 -12.77 -4.39 7.96
CA MET A 3 -11.30 -4.25 8.01
C MET A 3 -10.59 -4.35 6.64
N THR A 4 -11.18 -5.07 5.68
CA THR A 4 -10.67 -5.15 4.30
C THR A 4 -10.64 -3.79 3.59
N ASP A 5 -11.62 -2.93 3.86
CA ASP A 5 -11.74 -1.59 3.26
C ASP A 5 -10.63 -0.67 3.78
N ASP A 6 -10.44 -0.62 5.10
CA ASP A 6 -9.32 0.08 5.76
C ASP A 6 -7.96 -0.38 5.22
N ARG A 7 -7.77 -1.71 5.07
CA ARG A 7 -6.54 -2.26 4.49
C ARG A 7 -6.32 -1.77 3.06
N GLN A 8 -7.34 -1.84 2.20
CA GLN A 8 -7.20 -1.39 0.81
C GLN A 8 -6.94 0.12 0.70
N GLU A 9 -7.54 0.92 1.56
CA GLU A 9 -7.32 2.36 1.59
C GLU A 9 -5.87 2.69 1.99
N ARG A 10 -5.32 2.00 2.99
CA ARG A 10 -3.90 2.13 3.38
C ARG A 10 -2.96 1.72 2.26
N ILE A 11 -3.22 0.61 1.57
CA ILE A 11 -2.43 0.15 0.42
C ILE A 11 -2.43 1.19 -0.68
N ARG A 12 -3.60 1.74 -1.02
CA ARG A 12 -3.72 2.78 -2.03
C ARG A 12 -2.93 4.03 -1.65
N ASN A 13 -3.05 4.48 -0.40
CA ASN A 13 -2.34 5.65 0.09
C ASN A 13 -0.82 5.44 0.04
N ARG A 14 -0.35 4.29 0.51
CA ARG A 14 1.07 3.89 0.52
C ARG A 14 1.64 3.76 -0.89
N ALA A 15 0.93 3.09 -1.81
CA ALA A 15 1.33 2.98 -3.22
C ALA A 15 1.44 4.35 -3.88
N HIS A 16 0.49 5.25 -3.59
CA HIS A 16 0.48 6.61 -4.11
C HIS A 16 1.63 7.46 -3.54
N GLN A 17 1.96 7.30 -2.26
CA GLN A 17 3.13 7.95 -1.63
C GLN A 17 4.45 7.47 -2.26
N ILE A 18 4.62 6.15 -2.47
CA ILE A 18 5.80 5.59 -3.13
C ILE A 18 5.92 6.14 -4.55
N TRP A 19 4.82 6.15 -5.31
CA TRP A 19 4.78 6.67 -6.67
C TRP A 19 5.12 8.17 -6.75
N LEU A 20 4.64 8.97 -5.79
CA LEU A 20 4.99 10.39 -5.68
C LEU A 20 6.46 10.60 -5.31
N GLN A 21 7.00 9.80 -4.39
CA GLN A 21 8.39 9.87 -3.95
C GLN A 21 9.38 9.47 -5.05
N GLU A 22 9.02 8.52 -5.91
CA GLU A 22 9.82 8.11 -7.06
C GLU A 22 9.68 9.04 -8.28
N GLY A 23 8.87 10.10 -8.20
CA GLY A 23 8.74 11.08 -9.28
C GLY A 23 7.78 10.66 -10.41
N GLN A 24 6.80 9.82 -10.08
CA GLN A 24 5.75 9.34 -10.98
C GLN A 24 6.26 8.56 -12.21
N PRO A 25 7.05 7.49 -12.01
CA PRO A 25 7.46 6.63 -13.12
C PRO A 25 6.22 6.01 -13.80
N ALA A 26 6.11 6.19 -15.12
CA ALA A 26 5.05 5.58 -15.90
C ALA A 26 5.29 4.06 -16.01
N GLY A 27 4.26 3.26 -15.72
CA GLY A 27 4.31 1.79 -15.87
C GLY A 27 4.77 0.99 -14.64
N HIS A 28 5.07 1.64 -13.51
CA HIS A 28 5.50 0.96 -12.29
C HIS A 28 4.41 0.87 -11.20
N HIS A 29 3.19 1.30 -11.51
CA HIS A 29 2.06 1.34 -10.57
C HIS A 29 1.73 -0.03 -9.97
N GLU A 30 1.79 -1.12 -10.76
CA GLU A 30 1.55 -2.48 -10.23
C GLU A 30 2.61 -2.89 -9.22
N ARG A 31 3.89 -2.61 -9.49
CA ARG A 31 4.98 -2.93 -8.55
C ARG A 31 4.83 -2.17 -7.25
N HIS A 32 4.53 -0.86 -7.31
CA HIS A 32 4.31 -0.05 -6.11
C HIS A 32 3.06 -0.51 -5.35
N TRP A 33 2.01 -0.92 -6.06
CA TRP A 33 0.81 -1.47 -5.46
C TRP A 33 1.08 -2.76 -4.70
N HIS A 34 1.79 -3.72 -5.32
CA HIS A 34 2.17 -4.98 -4.67
C HIS A 34 3.10 -4.76 -3.48
N GLN A 35 4.05 -3.83 -3.60
CA GLN A 35 4.96 -3.48 -2.51
C GLN A 35 4.22 -2.84 -1.33
N ALA A 36 3.34 -1.88 -1.59
CA ALA A 36 2.46 -1.27 -0.60
C ALA A 36 1.51 -2.29 0.04
N ALA A 37 0.99 -3.23 -0.75
CA ALA A 37 0.12 -4.29 -0.26
C ALA A 37 0.82 -5.20 0.75
N ALA A 38 2.06 -5.61 0.45
CA ALA A 38 2.86 -6.43 1.36
C ALA A 38 3.24 -5.67 2.65
N ASP A 39 3.61 -4.39 2.53
CA ASP A 39 3.98 -3.54 3.66
C ASP A 39 2.81 -3.39 4.65
N VAL A 40 1.63 -3.01 4.14
CA VAL A 40 0.42 -2.84 4.97
C VAL A 40 -0.06 -4.18 5.54
N ASP A 41 0.08 -5.28 4.81
CA ASP A 41 -0.28 -6.62 5.31
C ASP A 41 0.58 -7.03 6.50
N GLN A 42 1.89 -6.78 6.43
CA GLN A 42 2.81 -7.02 7.54
C GLN A 42 2.55 -6.09 8.73
N GLU A 43 2.26 -4.81 8.47
CA GLU A 43 1.89 -3.85 9.52
C GLU A 43 0.59 -4.25 10.23
N ASP A 44 -0.45 -4.66 9.49
CA ASP A 44 -1.73 -5.11 10.08
C ASP A 44 -1.58 -6.42 10.86
N ALA A 45 -0.68 -7.32 10.40
CA ALA A 45 -0.37 -8.56 11.11
C ALA A 45 0.41 -8.31 12.42
N THR A 46 1.32 -7.34 12.44
CA THR A 46 2.12 -7.02 13.64
C THR A 46 1.39 -6.14 14.66
N ASP A 47 0.49 -5.26 14.20
CA ASP A 47 -0.34 -4.39 15.06
C ASP A 47 -1.39 -5.19 15.86
N LYS A 48 -1.79 -6.37 15.35
CA LYS A 48 -2.76 -7.26 16.01
C LYS A 48 -2.14 -8.27 17.00
N SER A 49 -0.86 -8.13 17.36
CA SER A 49 -0.15 -9.03 18.32
C SER A 49 0.09 -8.41 19.69
#